data_AF-A0A0F9NQA4-F1
#
_entry.id   AF-A0A0F9NQA4-F1
#
_cell.length_a   1.000
_cell.length_b   1.000
_cell.length_c   1.000
_cell.angle_alpha   90.00
_cell.angle_beta   90.00
_cell.angle_gamma   90.00
#
_symmetry.space_group_name_H-M   'P 1'
#
loop_
_entity.id
_entity.type
_entity.pdbx_description
1 polymer ?
#
loop_
_entity_poly.entity_id
_entity_poly.type
_entity_poly.pdbx_seq_one_letter_code
_entity_poly.pdbx_strand_id
1 'polypeptide(L)'
;MTQMSMANDGIITPEMEEILKKENISEDFLKHNIQTGKIAIIPSRTSDNHVALGEGLTSKILSNVGTSTDSINSRKIIEFVKIVEKNGASIICDQSSGPKFFHHRKSLLQATSLPLAAIPLYLNAEKSLRKHGDPLEFTSEDVITKDIFLIVLIPLVFFDLRQIL
;
A
#
# COMPACT_ATOMS: atom_id res chain seq x y z
N MET A 1 0.13 -8.02 15.52
CA MET A 1 1.53 -7.74 15.94
C MET A 1 2.17 -6.92 14.82
N THR A 2 2.86 -5.82 15.13
CA THR A 2 3.39 -4.87 14.13
C THR A 2 4.92 -4.98 14.03
N GLN A 3 5.49 -4.53 12.91
CA GLN A 3 6.95 -4.48 12.72
C GLN A 3 7.63 -3.61 13.80
N MET A 4 6.97 -2.52 14.22
CA MET A 4 7.45 -1.68 15.34
C MET A 4 7.49 -2.44 16.67
N SER A 5 6.44 -3.21 17.00
CA SER A 5 6.43 -4.04 18.21
C SER A 5 7.56 -5.07 18.18
N MET A 6 7.75 -5.74 17.04
CA MET A 6 8.83 -6.74 16.89
C MET A 6 10.22 -6.09 17.03
N ALA A 7 10.43 -4.92 16.44
CA ALA A 7 11.68 -4.19 16.60
C ALA A 7 11.92 -3.79 18.07
N ASN A 8 10.89 -3.34 18.80
CA ASN A 8 10.98 -3.00 20.22
C ASN A 8 11.34 -4.23 21.09
N ASP A 9 10.83 -5.40 20.73
CA ASP A 9 11.14 -6.67 21.39
C ASP A 9 12.53 -7.22 20.98
N GLY A 10 13.27 -6.51 20.11
CA GLY A 10 14.57 -6.92 19.61
C GLY A 10 14.52 -8.03 18.55
N ILE A 11 13.31 -8.38 18.06
CA ILE A 11 13.07 -9.45 17.11
C ILE A 11 13.25 -8.94 15.67
N ILE A 12 14.08 -9.63 14.90
CA ILE A 12 14.16 -9.46 13.44
C ILE A 12 13.17 -10.40 12.76
N THR A 13 12.27 -9.80 11.98
CA THR A 13 11.24 -10.52 11.23
C THR A 13 11.75 -10.92 9.84
N PRO A 14 11.13 -11.91 9.17
CA PRO A 14 11.45 -12.23 7.78
C PRO A 14 11.34 -11.03 6.84
N GLU A 15 10.38 -10.13 7.09
CA GLU A 15 10.25 -8.89 6.31
C GLU A 15 11.44 -7.96 6.53
N MET A 16 11.92 -7.81 7.77
CA MET A 16 13.13 -7.04 8.06
C MET A 16 14.37 -7.67 7.39
N GLU A 17 14.52 -8.99 7.43
CA GLU A 17 15.64 -9.68 6.78
C GLU A 17 15.69 -9.43 5.27
N GLU A 18 14.54 -9.41 4.61
CA GLU A 18 14.47 -9.07 3.18
C GLU A 18 14.90 -7.62 2.93
N ILE A 19 14.42 -6.68 3.74
CA ILE A 19 14.77 -5.26 3.63
C ILE A 19 16.25 -5.01 3.86
N LEU A 20 16.87 -5.66 4.85
CA LEU A 20 18.31 -5.56 5.10
C LEU A 20 19.13 -5.92 3.86
N LYS A 21 18.73 -6.99 3.16
CA LYS A 21 19.38 -7.43 1.92
C LYS A 21 19.13 -6.48 0.76
N LYS A 22 17.89 -5.98 0.60
CA LYS A 22 17.48 -5.11 -0.51
C LYS A 22 18.10 -3.72 -0.45
N GLU A 23 18.15 -3.12 0.73
CA GLU A 23 18.63 -1.75 0.92
C GLU A 23 20.12 -1.70 1.26
N ASN A 24 20.75 -2.85 1.55
CA ASN A 24 22.15 -2.97 1.94
C ASN A 24 22.50 -2.07 3.15
N ILE A 25 21.73 -2.21 4.22
CA ILE A 25 21.82 -1.45 5.47
C ILE A 25 22.08 -2.38 6.67
N SER A 26 22.54 -1.83 7.80
CA SER A 26 22.75 -2.62 9.02
C SER A 26 21.46 -2.89 9.79
N GLU A 27 21.47 -3.99 10.55
CA GLU A 27 20.37 -4.36 11.44
C GLU A 27 20.04 -3.25 12.44
N ASP A 28 21.07 -2.69 13.08
CA ASP A 28 20.92 -1.61 14.07
C ASP A 28 20.28 -0.36 13.47
N PHE A 29 20.67 0.01 12.24
CA PHE A 29 20.06 1.13 11.53
C PHE A 29 18.58 0.87 11.27
N LEU A 30 18.23 -0.30 10.73
CA LEU A 30 16.85 -0.63 10.42
C LEU A 30 15.98 -0.67 11.69
N LYS A 31 16.41 -1.38 12.73
CA LYS A 31 15.68 -1.48 14.00
C LYS A 31 15.47 -0.13 14.64
N HIS A 32 16.53 0.66 14.81
CA HIS A 32 16.43 1.98 15.44
C HIS A 32 15.44 2.88 14.70
N ASN A 33 15.47 2.90 13.36
CA ASN A 33 14.56 3.72 12.57
C ASN A 33 13.12 3.18 12.56
N ILE A 34 12.91 1.87 12.67
CA ILE A 34 11.55 1.30 12.85
C ILE A 34 10.98 1.65 14.23
N GLN A 35 11.79 1.49 15.30
CA GLN A 35 11.38 1.80 16.68
C GLN A 35 11.05 3.28 16.85
N THR A 36 11.79 4.17 16.19
CA THR A 36 11.58 5.62 16.22
C THR A 36 10.57 6.12 15.19
N GLY A 37 9.96 5.23 14.40
CA GLY A 37 8.93 5.56 13.42
C GLY A 37 9.43 6.28 12.16
N LYS A 38 10.75 6.28 11.92
CA LYS A 38 11.39 6.85 10.72
C LYS A 38 11.34 5.92 9.51
N ILE A 39 11.30 4.61 9.74
CA ILE A 39 11.11 3.60 8.70
C ILE A 39 9.83 2.80 8.99
N ALA A 40 9.01 2.63 7.96
CA ALA A 40 7.89 1.70 7.95
C ALA A 40 8.13 0.59 6.93
N ILE A 41 7.83 -0.65 7.30
CA ILE A 41 7.83 -1.80 6.37
C ILE A 41 6.38 -2.07 5.95
N ILE A 42 6.17 -2.07 4.64
CA ILE A 42 4.94 -2.49 3.98
C ILE A 42 5.13 -3.95 3.54
N PRO A 43 4.45 -4.91 4.17
CA PRO A 43 4.58 -6.30 3.79
C PRO A 43 3.86 -6.58 2.46
N SER A 44 4.49 -7.33 1.56
CA SER A 44 3.79 -8.01 0.49
C SER A 44 3.02 -9.23 1.00
N ARG A 45 2.04 -9.68 0.21
CA ARG A 45 1.33 -10.96 0.39
C ARG A 45 2.23 -12.14 0.02
N THR A 46 3.19 -11.94 -0.85
CA THR A 46 4.22 -12.92 -1.17
C THR A 46 5.34 -12.85 -0.12
N SER A 47 6.13 -13.93 -0.01
CA SER A 47 7.27 -13.99 0.93
C SER A 47 8.46 -13.12 0.51
N ASP A 48 8.38 -12.57 -0.69
CA ASP A 48 9.30 -11.62 -1.30
C ASP A 48 8.52 -10.34 -1.69
N ASN A 49 9.25 -9.26 -1.94
CA ASN A 49 8.70 -7.95 -2.31
C ASN A 49 8.12 -7.13 -1.15
N HIS A 50 8.57 -7.35 0.08
CA HIS A 50 8.41 -6.36 1.14
C HIS A 50 9.10 -5.04 0.74
N VAL A 51 8.52 -3.92 1.15
CA VAL A 51 9.00 -2.57 0.84
C VAL A 51 9.18 -1.78 2.13
N ALA A 52 10.33 -1.16 2.30
CA ALA A 52 10.57 -0.20 3.38
C ALA A 52 10.51 1.23 2.85
N LEU A 53 9.87 2.12 3.61
CA LEU A 53 9.76 3.55 3.34
C LEU A 53 10.38 4.31 4.50
N GLY A 54 11.29 5.24 4.21
CA GLY A 54 11.92 6.09 5.21
C GLY A 54 13.20 6.74 4.70
N GLU A 55 13.75 7.63 5.52
CA GLU A 55 15.02 8.30 5.24
C GLU A 55 16.20 7.31 5.22
N GLY A 56 17.16 7.54 4.32
CA GLY A 56 18.34 6.68 4.15
C GLY A 56 18.09 5.40 3.35
N LEU A 57 16.87 5.19 2.84
CA LEU A 57 16.53 4.10 1.92
C LEU A 57 16.48 4.58 0.47
N THR A 58 16.49 3.64 -0.47
CA THR A 58 16.26 3.96 -1.88
C THR A 58 14.84 4.49 -2.11
N SER A 59 14.67 5.40 -3.09
CA SER A 59 13.34 5.92 -3.44
C SER A 59 12.41 4.82 -3.95
N LYS A 60 11.13 4.91 -3.59
CA LYS A 60 10.09 3.94 -3.97
C LYS A 60 9.07 4.59 -4.89
N ILE A 61 8.63 3.85 -5.90
CA ILE A 61 7.63 4.32 -6.87
C ILE A 61 6.28 3.69 -6.54
N LEU A 62 5.29 4.53 -6.28
CA LEU A 62 3.89 4.13 -6.13
C LEU A 62 3.18 4.28 -7.48
N SER A 63 2.62 3.19 -8.01
CA SER A 63 1.81 3.23 -9.22
C SER A 63 0.33 3.11 -8.91
N ASN A 64 -0.44 4.12 -9.29
CA ASN A 64 -1.89 4.12 -9.14
C ASN A 64 -2.56 3.28 -10.24
N VAL A 65 -3.51 2.43 -9.83
CA VAL A 65 -4.32 1.61 -10.73
C VAL A 65 -5.76 1.60 -10.24
N GLY A 66 -6.72 1.47 -11.14
CA GLY A 66 -8.10 1.25 -10.73
C GLY A 66 -9.12 1.32 -11.85
N THR A 67 -10.32 0.86 -11.56
CA THR A 67 -11.51 1.03 -12.41
C THR A 67 -12.34 2.23 -11.99
N SER A 68 -13.17 2.72 -12.90
CA SER A 68 -14.27 3.65 -12.61
C SER A 68 -15.58 3.10 -13.15
N THR A 69 -16.69 3.80 -12.89
CA THR A 69 -18.01 3.52 -13.49
C THR A 69 -17.95 3.48 -15.02
N ASP A 70 -17.04 4.25 -15.62
CA ASP A 70 -16.92 4.42 -17.07
C ASP A 70 -15.82 3.54 -17.69
N SER A 71 -14.92 2.98 -16.87
CA SER A 71 -13.78 2.17 -17.32
C SER A 71 -13.65 0.88 -16.50
N ILE A 72 -14.19 -0.21 -17.06
CA ILE A 72 -14.37 -1.49 -16.37
C ILE A 72 -13.47 -2.61 -16.97
N ASN A 73 -12.54 -2.28 -17.88
CA ASN A 73 -11.75 -3.32 -18.55
C ASN A 73 -10.63 -3.87 -17.63
N SER A 74 -10.96 -4.90 -16.87
CA SER A 74 -10.05 -5.58 -15.95
C SER A 74 -8.79 -6.12 -16.64
N ARG A 75 -8.87 -6.57 -17.91
CA ARG A 75 -7.68 -7.10 -18.63
C ARG A 75 -6.63 -6.02 -18.86
N LYS A 76 -7.06 -4.83 -19.30
CA LYS A 76 -6.14 -3.70 -19.54
C LYS A 76 -5.43 -3.26 -18.27
N ILE A 77 -6.14 -3.29 -17.13
CA ILE A 77 -5.54 -2.92 -15.85
C ILE A 77 -4.53 -3.97 -15.38
N ILE A 78 -4.84 -5.26 -15.54
CA ILE A 78 -3.89 -6.33 -15.22
C ILE A 78 -2.63 -6.23 -16.09
N GLU A 79 -2.79 -5.91 -17.38
CA GLU A 79 -1.66 -5.67 -18.27
C GLU A 79 -0.82 -4.46 -17.82
N PHE A 80 -1.48 -3.35 -17.47
CA PHE A 80 -0.82 -2.16 -16.94
C PHE A 80 -0.03 -2.46 -15.66
N VAL A 81 -0.61 -3.21 -14.71
CA VAL A 81 0.07 -3.64 -13.47
C VAL A 81 1.36 -4.40 -13.78
N LYS A 82 1.31 -5.37 -14.69
CA LYS A 82 2.50 -6.12 -15.10
C LYS A 82 3.56 -5.23 -15.74
N ILE A 83 3.14 -4.24 -16.53
CA ILE A 83 4.05 -3.28 -17.15
C ILE A 83 4.73 -2.42 -16.07
N VAL A 84 3.99 -1.84 -15.14
CA VAL A 84 4.60 -0.95 -14.13
C VAL A 84 5.49 -1.72 -13.14
N GLU A 85 5.12 -2.94 -12.76
CA GLU A 85 5.96 -3.83 -11.94
C GLU A 85 7.28 -4.14 -12.66
N LYS A 86 7.21 -4.49 -13.96
CA LYS A 86 8.41 -4.71 -14.79
C LYS A 86 9.29 -3.46 -14.93
N ASN A 87 8.71 -2.26 -14.84
CA ASN A 87 9.42 -0.99 -14.98
C ASN A 87 9.79 -0.35 -13.63
N GLY A 88 9.77 -1.10 -12.53
CA GLY A 88 10.34 -0.66 -11.25
C GLY A 88 9.35 0.02 -10.29
N ALA A 89 8.03 -0.14 -10.50
CA ALA A 89 7.08 0.17 -9.44
C ALA A 89 7.40 -0.66 -8.19
N SER A 90 7.34 -0.03 -7.02
CA SER A 90 7.59 -0.69 -5.73
C SER A 90 6.29 -1.09 -5.07
N ILE A 91 5.22 -0.30 -5.25
CA ILE A 91 3.92 -0.50 -4.61
C ILE A 91 2.83 -0.19 -5.64
N ILE A 92 1.76 -0.98 -5.63
CA ILE A 92 0.55 -0.72 -6.41
C ILE A 92 -0.51 -0.11 -5.50
N CYS A 93 -1.15 0.98 -5.92
CA CYS A 93 -2.26 1.61 -5.20
C CYS A 93 -3.59 1.39 -5.94
N ASP A 94 -4.50 0.61 -5.34
CA ASP A 94 -5.84 0.38 -5.86
C ASP A 94 -6.77 1.55 -5.53
N GLN A 95 -7.10 2.34 -6.55
CA GLN A 95 -8.04 3.46 -6.54
C GLN A 95 -9.35 3.12 -7.24
N SER A 96 -9.68 1.82 -7.36
CA SER A 96 -10.90 1.41 -8.04
C SER A 96 -12.15 1.94 -7.34
N SER A 97 -13.16 2.21 -8.15
CA SER A 97 -14.53 2.46 -7.74
C SER A 97 -15.51 1.71 -8.63
N GLY A 98 -16.78 1.77 -8.29
CA GLY A 98 -17.89 1.21 -9.04
C GLY A 98 -18.26 -0.24 -8.68
N PRO A 99 -19.28 -0.78 -9.36
CA PRO A 99 -19.98 -2.00 -8.92
C PRO A 99 -19.13 -3.28 -8.97
N LYS A 100 -17.98 -3.27 -9.64
CA LYS A 100 -17.07 -4.42 -9.74
C LYS A 100 -15.83 -4.30 -8.85
N PHE A 101 -15.80 -3.35 -7.92
CA PHE A 101 -14.69 -3.09 -7.00
C PHE A 101 -14.06 -4.37 -6.39
N PHE A 102 -14.87 -5.21 -5.75
CA PHE A 102 -14.36 -6.43 -5.08
C PHE A 102 -13.76 -7.44 -6.06
N HIS A 103 -14.40 -7.62 -7.22
CA HIS A 103 -13.88 -8.50 -8.26
C HIS A 103 -12.54 -7.96 -8.78
N HIS A 104 -12.46 -6.66 -9.03
CA HIS A 104 -11.26 -6.01 -9.53
C HIS A 104 -10.08 -6.16 -8.55
N ARG A 105 -10.31 -5.86 -7.28
CA ARG A 105 -9.30 -6.01 -6.22
C ARG A 105 -8.75 -7.43 -6.15
N LYS A 106 -9.63 -8.43 -6.23
CA LYS A 106 -9.19 -9.84 -6.27
C LYS A 106 -8.30 -10.13 -7.48
N SER A 107 -8.63 -9.57 -8.64
CA SER A 107 -7.79 -9.69 -9.84
C SER A 107 -6.44 -8.98 -9.68
N LEU A 108 -6.39 -7.80 -9.06
CA LEU A 108 -5.13 -7.09 -8.78
C LEU A 108 -4.21 -7.90 -7.85
N LEU A 109 -4.76 -8.43 -6.75
CA LEU A 109 -4.01 -9.26 -5.80
C LEU A 109 -3.41 -10.52 -6.44
N GLN A 110 -4.00 -11.01 -7.53
CA GLN A 110 -3.50 -12.15 -8.31
C GLN A 110 -2.52 -11.74 -9.42
N ALA A 111 -2.53 -10.46 -9.82
CA ALA A 111 -1.76 -9.96 -10.95
C ALA A 111 -0.36 -9.46 -10.57
N THR A 112 -0.14 -9.08 -9.30
CA THR A 112 1.13 -8.53 -8.82
C THR A 112 1.64 -9.27 -7.59
N SER A 113 2.97 -9.27 -7.44
CA SER A 113 3.67 -9.68 -6.22
C SER A 113 4.06 -8.50 -5.34
N LEU A 114 3.85 -7.26 -5.80
CA LEU A 114 4.14 -6.06 -5.03
C LEU A 114 3.08 -5.85 -3.94
N PRO A 115 3.41 -5.09 -2.88
CA PRO A 115 2.41 -4.68 -1.91
C PRO A 115 1.29 -3.88 -2.56
N LEU A 116 0.06 -4.14 -2.13
CA LEU A 116 -1.14 -3.47 -2.59
C LEU A 116 -1.63 -2.50 -1.51
N ALA A 117 -1.52 -1.20 -1.79
CA ALA A 117 -2.16 -0.14 -1.02
C ALA A 117 -3.59 0.09 -1.53
N ALA A 118 -4.46 0.60 -0.65
CA ALA A 118 -5.80 1.01 -1.03
C ALA A 118 -6.21 2.27 -0.26
N ILE A 119 -7.20 2.98 -0.78
CA ILE A 119 -7.81 4.12 -0.10
C ILE A 119 -9.16 3.64 0.48
N PRO A 120 -9.28 3.46 1.82
CA PRO A 120 -10.50 2.90 2.41
C PRO A 120 -11.76 3.72 2.12
N LEU A 121 -11.61 5.03 1.90
CA LEU A 121 -12.72 5.91 1.57
C LEU A 121 -13.52 5.42 0.36
N TYR A 122 -12.86 4.93 -0.69
CA TYR A 122 -13.57 4.42 -1.87
C TYR A 122 -14.36 3.14 -1.56
N LEU A 123 -13.83 2.26 -0.70
CA LEU A 123 -14.57 1.08 -0.24
C LEU A 123 -15.80 1.50 0.58
N ASN A 124 -15.64 2.48 1.47
CA ASN A 124 -16.71 2.94 2.33
C ASN A 124 -17.83 3.62 1.52
N ALA A 125 -17.46 4.45 0.55
CA ALA A 125 -18.41 5.07 -0.37
C ALA A 125 -19.18 4.02 -1.20
N GLU A 126 -18.51 2.99 -1.71
CA GLU A 126 -19.16 1.88 -2.44
C GLU A 126 -20.09 1.05 -1.55
N LYS A 127 -19.70 0.78 -0.30
CA LYS A 127 -20.56 0.11 0.69
C LYS A 127 -21.78 0.96 1.03
N SER A 128 -21.58 2.26 1.21
CA SER A 128 -22.65 3.22 1.52
C SER A 128 -23.67 3.28 0.39
N LEU A 129 -23.21 3.47 -0.85
CA LEU A 129 -24.07 3.52 -2.02
C LEU A 129 -24.93 2.25 -2.15
N ARG A 130 -24.40 1.07 -1.81
CA ARG A 130 -25.15 -0.19 -1.85
C ARG A 130 -26.18 -0.35 -0.72
N LYS A 131 -25.89 0.20 0.46
CA LYS A 131 -26.70 0.03 1.67
C LYS A 131 -27.74 1.15 1.82
N HIS A 132 -27.36 2.37 1.49
CA HIS A 132 -28.09 3.61 1.74
C HIS A 132 -28.56 4.29 0.44
N GLY A 133 -27.97 3.95 -0.72
CA GLY A 133 -28.28 4.63 -1.99
C GLY A 133 -27.53 5.95 -2.18
N ASP A 134 -26.74 6.39 -1.20
CA ASP A 134 -25.91 7.59 -1.24
C ASP A 134 -24.47 7.26 -0.79
N PRO A 135 -23.43 7.57 -1.59
CA PRO A 135 -22.04 7.32 -1.23
C PRO A 135 -21.53 8.17 -0.06
N LEU A 136 -22.26 9.21 0.37
CA LEU A 136 -21.89 10.11 1.47
C LEU A 136 -22.53 9.73 2.81
N GLU A 137 -23.53 8.86 2.81
CA GLU A 137 -24.24 8.41 4.02
C GLU A 137 -23.52 7.28 4.79
N PHE A 138 -22.19 7.15 4.69
CA PHE A 138 -21.47 6.18 5.51
C PHE A 138 -21.33 6.69 6.93
N THR A 139 -21.61 5.83 7.92
CA THR A 139 -21.42 6.17 9.33
C THR A 139 -20.02 5.85 9.80
N SER A 140 -19.67 6.28 11.02
CA SER A 140 -18.43 5.89 11.69
C SER A 140 -18.26 4.37 11.76
N GLU A 141 -19.36 3.64 11.95
CA GLU A 141 -19.38 2.17 11.97
C GLU A 141 -19.08 1.57 10.60
N ASP A 142 -19.54 2.20 9.51
CA ASP A 142 -19.24 1.75 8.14
C ASP A 142 -17.77 1.98 7.77
N VAL A 143 -17.13 2.99 8.38
CA VAL A 143 -15.69 3.26 8.23
C VAL A 143 -14.85 2.26 9.02
N ILE A 144 -15.23 1.96 10.25
CA ILE A 144 -14.51 1.05 11.16
C ILE A 144 -14.89 -0.41 10.83
N THR A 145 -14.50 -0.87 9.64
CA THR A 145 -14.70 -2.27 9.23
C THR A 145 -13.38 -3.03 9.21
N LYS A 146 -13.43 -4.36 9.41
CA LYS A 146 -12.26 -5.27 9.36
C LYS A 146 -11.57 -5.30 7.98
N ASP A 147 -12.14 -4.65 6.98
CA ASP A 147 -11.63 -4.60 5.60
C ASP A 147 -10.65 -3.43 5.35
N ILE A 148 -10.23 -2.70 6.40
CA ILE A 148 -9.17 -1.70 6.30
C ILE A 148 -7.82 -2.42 6.13
N PHE A 149 -7.51 -2.76 4.88
CA PHE A 149 -6.17 -3.20 4.50
C PHE A 149 -5.35 -1.96 4.18
N LEU A 150 -4.46 -1.63 5.11
CA LEU A 150 -3.32 -0.73 4.98
C LEU A 150 -3.64 0.63 4.34
N ILE A 151 -3.92 1.63 5.20
CA ILE A 151 -3.78 3.03 4.81
C ILE A 151 -2.27 3.28 4.69
N VAL A 152 -1.75 3.29 3.46
CA VAL A 152 -0.47 3.96 3.22
C VAL A 152 -0.76 5.46 3.29
N LEU A 153 -0.81 5.98 4.51
CA LEU A 153 -0.43 7.37 4.73
C LEU A 153 1.02 7.38 4.30
N ILE A 154 1.27 7.80 3.06
CA ILE A 154 2.57 8.37 2.72
C ILE A 154 2.80 9.35 3.86
N PRO A 155 3.79 9.14 4.76
CA PRO A 155 4.21 10.26 5.57
C PRO A 155 4.52 11.32 4.52
N LEU A 156 3.81 12.44 4.57
CA LEU A 156 4.22 13.66 3.89
C LEU A 156 5.61 13.93 4.45
N VAL A 157 6.62 13.28 3.85
CA VAL A 157 7.97 13.78 3.82
C VAL A 157 7.74 15.10 3.14
N PHE A 158 7.76 16.17 3.93
CA PHE A 158 7.70 17.53 3.45
C PHE A 158 8.84 17.67 2.44
N PHE A 159 8.55 17.40 1.17
CA PHE A 159 9.38 17.87 0.08
C PHE A 159 9.26 19.38 0.19
N ASP A 160 10.33 20.01 0.67
CA ASP A 160 10.45 21.45 0.60
C ASP A 160 10.39 21.83 -0.88
N LEU A 161 9.22 22.29 -1.33
CA LEU A 161 8.96 22.71 -2.70
C LEU A 161 9.90 23.83 -3.16
N ARG A 162 10.66 24.46 -2.25
CA ARG A 162 11.71 25.44 -2.55
C ARG A 162 12.96 24.85 -3.19
N GLN A 163 13.13 23.53 -3.27
CA GLN A 163 14.24 22.92 -4.00
C GLN A 163 13.92 22.57 -5.47
N ILE A 164 12.68 22.80 -5.92
CA ILE A 164 12.21 22.49 -7.29
C ILE A 164 11.89 23.77 -8.09
N LEU A 165 12.12 24.95 -7.53
CA LEU A 165 11.96 26.26 -8.18
C LEU A 165 13.26 27.06 -8.17
#